data_AF-A0A4R5P3U0-F1
#
_entry.id   AF-A0A4R5P3U0-F1
#
_cell.length_a   1.000
_cell.length_b   1.000
_cell.length_c   1.000
_cell.angle_alpha   90.00
_cell.angle_beta   90.00
_cell.angle_gamma   90.00
#
_symmetry.space_group_name_H-M   'P 1'
#
loop_
_entity.id
_entity.type
_entity.pdbx_description
1 polymer ?
#
loop_
_entity_poly.entity_id
_entity_poly.type
_entity_poly.pdbx_seq_one_letter_code
_entity_poly.pdbx_strand_id
1 'polypeptide(L)'
;MQKNQYNIHYQNKNIKSSLSNLVSYICTTTVKFPNDEVRESFKDSLYEELNETVKSKGKTSEDNLINALVAVDIDGFMSTLESSFSSIPYFFFLQEQNKNEAFYYSVLHAFLRGAKLNPESEKCSNVGRIDIVVNSIPNITYLLELKHDQNAHTAIEQTKNTKYIQQYVRQNKDIVVIGINFDSDKRNFNDYECKYYDFQGNEISDRDAFLDHLDKRKKNLSRDTRHG
;
A
#
# COMPACT_ATOMS: atom_id res chain seq x y z
N MET A 1 36.99 -3.82 -5.34
CA MET A 1 36.07 -4.40 -4.33
C MET A 1 35.64 -3.38 -3.25
N GLN A 2 36.50 -2.46 -2.77
CA GLN A 2 36.15 -1.48 -1.71
C GLN A 2 35.11 -0.40 -2.08
N LYS A 3 35.06 0.10 -3.32
CA LYS A 3 34.07 1.13 -3.73
C LYS A 3 32.61 0.65 -3.66
N ASN A 4 32.37 -0.66 -3.83
CA ASN A 4 31.02 -1.23 -3.83
C ASN A 4 30.47 -1.35 -2.39
N GLN A 5 31.33 -1.69 -1.41
CA GLN A 5 30.95 -1.75 0.00
C GLN A 5 30.61 -0.38 0.59
N TYR A 6 31.34 0.67 0.18
CA TYR A 6 31.08 2.03 0.64
C TYR A 6 29.72 2.55 0.13
N ASN A 7 29.39 2.36 -1.16
CA ASN A 7 28.09 2.76 -1.70
C ASN A 7 26.91 2.01 -1.04
N ILE A 8 27.06 0.71 -0.79
CA ILE A 8 26.02 -0.10 -0.13
C ILE A 8 25.83 0.37 1.33
N HIS A 9 26.91 0.67 2.05
CA HIS A 9 26.84 1.15 3.43
C HIS A 9 26.13 2.51 3.54
N TYR A 10 26.40 3.44 2.61
CA TYR A 10 25.77 4.76 2.60
C TYR A 10 24.30 4.71 2.17
N GLN A 11 23.95 3.90 1.16
CA GLN A 11 22.56 3.65 0.75
C GLN A 11 21.75 3.06 1.92
N ASN A 12 22.30 2.06 2.63
CA ASN A 12 21.65 1.46 3.78
C ASN A 12 21.48 2.43 4.96
N LYS A 13 22.43 3.34 5.17
CA LYS A 13 22.35 4.36 6.24
C LYS A 13 21.24 5.39 5.96
N ASN A 14 21.10 5.82 4.70
CA ASN A 14 20.04 6.74 4.27
C ASN A 14 18.66 6.08 4.29
N ILE A 15 18.56 4.79 3.92
CA ILE A 15 17.32 4.03 4.01
C ILE A 15 16.92 3.87 5.48
N LYS A 16 17.83 3.48 6.36
CA LYS A 16 17.55 3.37 7.81
C LYS A 16 17.12 4.69 8.43
N SER A 17 17.77 5.82 8.09
CA SER A 17 17.34 7.13 8.61
C SER A 17 15.98 7.54 8.06
N SER A 18 15.67 7.24 6.80
CA SER A 18 14.37 7.54 6.18
C SER A 18 13.25 6.68 6.77
N LEU A 19 13.48 5.38 6.97
CA LEU A 19 12.55 4.49 7.66
C LEU A 19 12.35 4.93 9.10
N SER A 20 13.41 5.40 9.75
CA SER A 20 13.34 5.87 11.13
C SER A 20 12.51 7.13 11.31
N ASN A 21 12.72 8.10 10.42
CA ASN A 21 11.90 9.30 10.39
C ASN A 21 10.45 9.00 10.06
N LEU A 22 10.18 8.02 9.19
CA LEU A 22 8.83 7.59 8.84
C LEU A 22 8.12 6.93 10.02
N VAL A 23 8.73 5.91 10.63
CA VAL A 23 8.18 5.22 11.80
C VAL A 23 7.93 6.22 12.92
N SER A 24 8.85 7.16 13.13
CA SER A 24 8.67 8.25 14.10
C SER A 24 7.53 9.21 13.72
N TYR A 25 7.34 9.55 12.43
CA TYR A 25 6.27 10.43 11.97
C TYR A 25 4.89 9.80 12.13
N ILE A 26 4.76 8.51 11.79
CA ILE A 26 3.51 7.74 11.96
C ILE A 26 3.14 7.65 13.43
N CYS A 27 4.13 7.43 14.30
CA CYS A 27 3.93 7.37 15.74
C CYS A 27 3.59 8.72 16.39
N THR A 28 3.95 9.85 15.78
CA THR A 28 3.70 11.18 16.38
C THR A 28 2.45 11.84 15.83
N THR A 29 2.06 11.55 14.58
CA THR A 29 0.94 12.22 13.92
C THR A 29 -0.33 11.39 13.90
N THR A 30 -0.23 10.06 13.90
CA THR A 30 -1.39 9.21 13.55
C THR A 30 -1.74 8.18 14.63
N VAL A 31 -0.76 7.68 15.40
CA VAL A 31 -1.00 6.71 16.48
C VAL A 31 -0.94 7.39 17.86
N LYS A 32 -1.94 7.15 18.70
CA LYS A 32 -1.94 7.62 20.09
C LYS A 32 -1.46 6.50 21.02
N PHE A 33 -0.42 6.80 21.79
CA PHE A 33 0.18 5.83 22.72
C PHE A 33 -0.15 6.18 24.17
N PRO A 34 -0.39 5.17 25.02
CA PRO A 34 -0.76 5.36 26.42
C PRO A 34 0.45 5.77 27.26
N ASN A 35 1.66 5.38 26.84
CA ASN A 35 2.93 5.77 27.44
C ASN A 35 4.07 5.61 26.41
N ASP A 36 5.27 6.04 26.78
CA ASP A 36 6.45 6.03 25.90
C ASP A 36 6.99 4.61 25.65
N GLU A 37 6.90 3.70 26.62
CA GLU A 37 7.36 2.30 26.47
C GLU A 37 6.56 1.56 25.38
N VAL A 38 5.24 1.76 25.36
CA VAL A 38 4.34 1.20 24.34
C VAL A 38 4.62 1.83 22.98
N ARG A 39 4.95 3.13 22.92
CA ARG A 39 5.38 3.77 21.67
C ARG A 39 6.66 3.15 21.13
N GLU A 40 7.67 2.96 21.98
CA GLU A 40 8.95 2.39 21.54
C GLU A 40 8.80 0.93 21.12
N SER A 41 8.00 0.11 21.82
CA SER A 41 7.74 -1.26 21.38
C SER A 41 7.03 -1.34 20.02
N PHE A 42 6.12 -0.40 19.72
CA PHE A 42 5.46 -0.36 18.41
C PHE A 42 6.44 0.00 17.30
N LYS A 43 7.27 1.01 17.59
CA LYS A 43 8.35 1.41 16.69
C LYS A 43 9.26 0.23 16.43
N ASP A 44 9.71 -0.48 17.47
CA ASP A 44 10.60 -1.62 17.36
C ASP A 44 9.99 -2.74 16.51
N SER A 45 8.73 -3.10 16.73
CA SER A 45 8.04 -4.10 15.88
C SER A 45 7.93 -3.67 14.42
N LEU A 46 7.57 -2.40 14.15
CA LEU A 46 7.57 -1.87 12.79
C LEU A 46 8.98 -1.83 12.20
N TYR A 47 9.99 -1.46 12.99
CA TYR A 47 11.37 -1.45 12.54
C TYR A 47 11.87 -2.84 12.23
N GLU A 48 11.53 -3.85 13.03
CA GLU A 48 11.91 -5.23 12.78
C GLU A 48 11.30 -5.71 11.46
N GLU A 49 9.98 -5.58 11.28
CA GLU A 49 9.32 -5.94 10.01
C GLU A 49 9.92 -5.20 8.80
N LEU A 50 10.24 -3.91 8.96
CA LEU A 50 10.81 -3.09 7.90
C LEU A 50 12.33 -3.28 7.69
N ASN A 51 13.05 -3.89 8.64
CA ASN A 51 14.51 -4.12 8.59
C ASN A 51 14.92 -5.60 8.42
N GLU A 52 14.07 -6.58 8.74
CA GLU A 52 14.37 -8.02 8.55
C GLU A 52 14.63 -8.38 7.07
N THR A 53 14.28 -7.46 6.18
CA THR A 53 14.71 -7.27 4.78
C THR A 53 16.23 -7.39 4.54
N VAL A 54 17.09 -7.45 5.56
CA VAL A 54 18.56 -7.47 5.42
C VAL A 54 19.22 -8.79 5.83
N LYS A 55 18.51 -9.80 6.37
CA LYS A 55 19.18 -11.02 6.91
C LYS A 55 18.75 -12.39 6.38
N SER A 56 17.66 -12.55 5.62
CA SER A 56 17.32 -13.86 5.05
C SER A 56 17.56 -13.88 3.53
N LYS A 57 18.18 -14.95 3.03
CA LYS A 57 18.45 -15.19 1.60
C LYS A 57 17.16 -15.60 0.85
N GLY A 58 16.13 -14.76 0.86
CA GLY A 58 14.84 -14.97 0.20
C GLY A 58 14.19 -13.64 -0.22
N LYS A 59 13.16 -13.69 -1.07
CA LYS A 59 12.35 -12.51 -1.40
C LYS A 59 11.76 -11.94 -0.12
N THR A 60 11.92 -10.65 0.09
CA THR A 60 11.49 -9.95 1.30
C THR A 60 10.01 -9.56 1.23
N SER A 61 9.35 -9.25 2.35
CA SER A 61 7.96 -8.72 2.34
C SER A 61 7.85 -7.48 1.44
N GLU A 62 8.89 -6.63 1.39
CA GLU A 62 9.01 -5.52 0.43
C GLU A 62 8.92 -6.02 -1.02
N ASP A 63 9.76 -6.99 -1.40
CA ASP A 63 9.77 -7.53 -2.76
C ASP A 63 8.42 -8.18 -3.11
N ASN A 64 7.78 -8.85 -2.16
CA ASN A 64 6.49 -9.49 -2.38
C ASN A 64 5.38 -8.47 -2.63
N LEU A 65 5.31 -7.40 -1.83
CA LEU A 65 4.34 -6.30 -2.06
C LEU A 65 4.55 -5.65 -3.43
N ILE A 66 5.80 -5.33 -3.80
CA ILE A 66 6.09 -4.70 -5.10
C ILE A 66 5.75 -5.66 -6.25
N ASN A 67 6.23 -6.90 -6.19
CA ASN A 67 6.03 -7.87 -7.27
C ASN A 67 4.55 -8.21 -7.47
N ALA A 68 3.79 -8.31 -6.37
CA ALA A 68 2.36 -8.54 -6.40
C ALA A 68 1.63 -7.41 -7.15
N LEU A 69 1.90 -6.15 -6.79
CA LEU A 69 1.32 -5.01 -7.51
C LEU A 69 1.78 -4.95 -8.98
N VAL A 70 3.06 -5.18 -9.28
CA VAL A 70 3.53 -5.21 -10.68
C VAL A 70 2.82 -6.27 -11.53
N ALA A 71 2.49 -7.42 -10.93
CA ALA A 71 1.77 -8.52 -11.58
C ALA A 71 0.24 -8.39 -11.48
N VAL A 72 -0.27 -7.33 -10.86
CA VAL A 72 -1.69 -7.16 -10.50
C VAL A 72 -2.22 -8.38 -9.71
N ASP A 73 -1.36 -9.05 -8.95
CA ASP A 73 -1.70 -10.17 -8.06
C ASP A 73 -2.20 -9.60 -6.72
N ILE A 74 -3.49 -9.28 -6.66
CA ILE A 74 -4.06 -8.64 -5.47
C ILE A 74 -4.15 -9.61 -4.31
N ASP A 75 -4.41 -10.88 -4.58
CA ASP A 75 -4.44 -11.95 -3.58
C ASP A 75 -3.08 -12.08 -2.89
N GLY A 76 -1.98 -12.12 -3.67
CA GLY A 76 -0.62 -12.14 -3.13
C GLY A 76 -0.25 -10.88 -2.36
N PHE A 77 -0.73 -9.71 -2.81
CA PHE A 77 -0.57 -8.45 -2.10
C PHE A 77 -1.27 -8.47 -0.73
N MET A 78 -2.54 -8.88 -0.69
CA MET A 78 -3.33 -8.98 0.54
C MET A 78 -2.76 -10.00 1.51
N SER A 79 -2.35 -11.17 1.02
CA SER A 79 -1.70 -12.20 1.84
C SER A 79 -0.39 -11.70 2.47
N THR A 80 0.40 -10.90 1.73
CA THR A 80 1.62 -10.31 2.27
C THR A 80 1.30 -9.27 3.35
N LEU A 81 0.28 -8.43 3.14
CA LEU A 81 -0.18 -7.47 4.14
C LEU A 81 -0.70 -8.16 5.41
N GLU A 82 -1.50 -9.22 5.28
CA GLU A 82 -2.00 -10.00 6.42
C GLU A 82 -0.85 -10.59 7.24
N SER A 83 0.21 -11.07 6.58
CA SER A 83 1.42 -11.55 7.24
C SER A 83 2.12 -10.44 8.02
N SER A 84 2.32 -9.26 7.40
CA SER A 84 2.96 -8.12 8.07
C SER A 84 2.11 -7.56 9.22
N PHE A 85 0.78 -7.57 9.13
CA PHE A 85 -0.08 -7.19 10.26
C PHE A 85 -0.02 -8.20 11.40
N SER A 86 0.16 -9.49 11.10
CA SER A 86 0.28 -10.55 12.10
C SER A 86 1.57 -10.47 12.92
N SER A 87 2.61 -9.78 12.43
CA SER A 87 3.85 -9.56 13.19
C SER A 87 3.72 -8.46 14.25
N ILE A 88 2.66 -7.65 14.21
CA ILE A 88 2.40 -6.59 15.19
C ILE A 88 1.88 -7.22 16.49
N PRO A 89 2.50 -6.95 17.65
CA PRO A 89 2.05 -7.48 18.92
C PRO A 89 0.58 -7.16 19.23
N TYR A 90 -0.16 -8.19 19.65
CA TYR A 90 -1.63 -8.12 19.83
C TYR A 90 -2.11 -6.99 20.78
N PHE A 91 -1.27 -6.60 21.75
CA PHE A 91 -1.61 -5.57 22.74
C PHE A 91 -1.75 -4.17 22.14
N PHE A 92 -1.21 -3.93 20.93
CA PHE A 92 -1.48 -2.68 20.19
C PHE A 92 -2.93 -2.55 19.77
N PHE A 93 -3.56 -3.67 19.40
CA PHE A 93 -4.96 -3.74 18.99
C PHE A 93 -5.95 -3.78 20.17
N LEU A 94 -5.48 -4.08 21.38
CA LEU A 94 -6.34 -4.12 22.57
C LEU A 94 -6.69 -2.74 23.12
N GLN A 95 -5.95 -1.72 22.72
CA GLN A 95 -6.17 -0.36 23.20
C GLN A 95 -7.36 0.26 22.47
N GLU A 96 -8.36 0.72 23.21
CA GLU A 96 -9.57 1.34 22.65
C GLU A 96 -9.27 2.48 21.66
N GLN A 97 -8.23 3.27 21.95
CA GLN A 97 -7.77 4.35 21.06
C GLN A 97 -7.18 3.88 19.71
N ASN A 98 -6.86 2.59 19.56
CA ASN A 98 -6.28 2.00 18.34
C ASN A 98 -7.28 1.13 17.57
N LYS A 99 -8.49 0.92 18.10
CA LYS A 99 -9.58 0.22 17.41
C LYS A 99 -10.31 1.15 16.46
N ASN A 100 -9.59 1.72 15.50
CA ASN A 100 -10.19 2.61 14.50
C ASN A 100 -9.45 2.52 13.16
N GLU A 101 -10.15 2.95 12.11
CA GLU A 101 -9.66 3.01 10.73
C GLU A 101 -8.33 3.76 10.61
N ALA A 102 -8.13 4.84 11.38
CA ALA A 102 -6.91 5.65 11.33
C ALA A 102 -5.66 4.87 11.80
N PHE A 103 -5.77 3.99 12.80
CA PHE A 103 -4.66 3.14 13.23
C PHE A 103 -4.27 2.15 12.12
N TYR A 104 -5.22 1.44 11.52
CA TYR A 104 -4.95 0.47 10.45
C TYR A 104 -4.39 1.13 9.20
N TYR A 105 -4.94 2.27 8.84
CA TYR A 105 -4.41 3.15 7.81
C TYR A 105 -2.94 3.50 8.06
N SER A 106 -2.60 3.90 9.29
CA SER A 106 -1.23 4.29 9.68
C SER A 106 -0.22 3.17 9.49
N VAL A 107 -0.59 1.97 9.95
CA VAL A 107 0.23 0.76 9.85
C VAL A 107 0.42 0.36 8.39
N LEU A 108 -0.68 0.30 7.62
CA LEU A 108 -0.64 -0.04 6.20
C LEU A 108 0.24 0.96 5.43
N HIS A 109 0.08 2.26 5.70
CA HIS A 109 0.92 3.29 5.11
C HIS A 109 2.40 3.10 5.46
N ALA A 110 2.73 2.69 6.69
CA ALA A 110 4.09 2.36 7.10
C ALA A 110 4.68 1.24 6.25
N PHE A 111 3.95 0.12 6.10
CA PHE A 111 4.39 -1.04 5.32
C PHE A 111 4.60 -0.69 3.85
N LEU A 112 3.65 0.00 3.23
CA LEU A 112 3.76 0.39 1.82
C LEU A 112 4.94 1.34 1.59
N ARG A 113 5.14 2.31 2.48
CA ARG A 113 6.27 3.24 2.38
C ARG A 113 7.60 2.54 2.65
N GLY A 114 7.63 1.59 3.58
CA GLY A 114 8.77 0.75 3.85
C GLY A 114 9.17 -0.12 2.65
N ALA A 115 8.17 -0.63 1.93
CA ALA A 115 8.33 -1.31 0.65
C ALA A 115 8.65 -0.37 -0.52
N LYS A 116 9.01 0.90 -0.25
CA LYS A 116 9.34 1.93 -1.26
C LYS A 116 8.26 2.18 -2.30
N LEU A 117 7.00 1.83 -2.02
CA LEU A 117 5.87 2.07 -2.91
C LEU A 117 5.40 3.53 -2.90
N ASN A 118 5.99 4.38 -2.06
CA ASN A 118 5.69 5.82 -1.95
C ASN A 118 4.18 6.11 -1.87
N PRO A 119 3.47 5.54 -0.87
CA PRO A 119 2.06 5.84 -0.67
C PRO A 119 1.86 7.35 -0.47
N GLU A 120 0.84 7.90 -1.13
CA GLU A 120 0.31 9.23 -0.94
C GLU A 120 -0.94 9.14 -0.06
N SER A 121 -0.94 9.91 1.03
CA SER A 121 -1.96 9.95 2.07
C SER A 121 -2.96 11.08 1.87
N GLU A 122 -4.22 10.89 2.28
CA GLU A 122 -5.19 11.96 2.56
C GLU A 122 -5.34 13.04 1.48
N LYS A 123 -5.51 12.63 0.22
CA LYS A 123 -5.93 13.59 -0.81
C LYS A 123 -7.41 13.91 -0.65
N CYS A 124 -7.71 14.89 0.20
CA CYS A 124 -9.02 15.52 0.24
C CYS A 124 -9.23 16.33 -1.04
N SER A 125 -10.24 15.96 -1.83
CA SER A 125 -10.74 16.78 -2.94
C SER A 125 -12.13 17.31 -2.61
N ASN A 126 -12.61 18.28 -3.38
CA ASN A 126 -14.00 18.76 -3.30
C ASN A 126 -15.06 17.70 -3.65
N VAL A 127 -14.65 16.50 -4.05
CA VAL A 127 -15.52 15.39 -4.50
C VAL A 127 -15.31 14.08 -3.75
N GLY A 128 -14.46 14.05 -2.71
CA GLY A 128 -14.26 12.88 -1.85
C GLY A 128 -12.82 12.71 -1.36
N ARG A 129 -12.62 11.68 -0.52
CA ARG A 129 -11.34 11.26 0.06
C ARG A 129 -11.14 9.77 -0.26
N ILE A 130 -9.97 9.45 -0.80
CA ILE A 130 -9.43 8.08 -0.75
C ILE A 130 -8.43 8.04 0.41
N ASP A 131 -8.27 6.88 1.02
CA ASP A 131 -7.30 6.74 2.11
C ASP A 131 -5.86 6.74 1.55
N ILE A 132 -5.50 5.78 0.69
CA ILE A 132 -4.12 5.62 0.21
C ILE A 132 -4.06 5.53 -1.32
N VAL A 133 -3.09 6.23 -1.92
CA VAL A 133 -2.75 6.10 -3.34
C VAL A 133 -1.32 5.60 -3.53
N VAL A 134 -1.16 4.56 -4.34
CA VAL A 134 0.15 4.08 -4.78
C VAL A 134 0.29 4.33 -6.28
N ASN A 135 1.10 5.32 -6.62
CA ASN A 135 1.35 5.76 -8.00
C ASN A 135 2.78 5.44 -8.50
N SER A 136 3.55 4.69 -7.72
CA SER A 136 4.93 4.30 -8.06
C SER A 136 5.02 3.18 -9.08
N ILE A 137 3.94 2.40 -9.28
CA ILE A 137 3.88 1.33 -10.27
C ILE A 137 3.77 1.94 -11.69
N PRO A 138 4.58 1.47 -12.67
CA PRO A 138 4.45 1.91 -14.05
C PRO A 138 3.08 1.58 -14.63
N ASN A 139 2.49 2.52 -15.36
CA ASN A 139 1.21 2.39 -16.09
C ASN A 139 -0.05 2.14 -15.25
N ILE A 140 0.08 1.91 -13.94
CA ILE A 140 -1.05 1.60 -13.05
C ILE A 140 -1.00 2.50 -11.82
N THR A 141 -2.15 3.02 -11.43
CA THR A 141 -2.37 3.67 -10.13
C THR A 141 -3.24 2.78 -9.27
N TYR A 142 -2.80 2.47 -8.06
CA TYR A 142 -3.61 1.75 -7.07
C TYR A 142 -4.25 2.73 -6.09
N LEU A 143 -5.55 2.58 -5.87
CA LEU A 143 -6.35 3.35 -4.93
C LEU A 143 -6.86 2.38 -3.85
N LEU A 144 -6.48 2.59 -2.59
CA LEU A 144 -6.87 1.73 -1.49
C LEU A 144 -7.82 2.51 -0.58
N GLU A 145 -8.99 1.93 -0.34
CA GLU A 145 -10.01 2.44 0.58
C GLU A 145 -10.19 1.43 1.71
N LEU A 146 -10.01 1.88 2.96
CA LEU A 146 -10.12 1.04 4.13
C LEU A 146 -11.48 1.21 4.80
N LYS A 147 -11.94 0.13 5.43
CA LYS A 147 -13.07 0.11 6.36
C LYS A 147 -12.71 -0.69 7.59
N HIS A 148 -13.35 -0.35 8.70
CA HIS A 148 -13.21 -1.04 9.99
C HIS A 148 -14.55 -1.64 10.39
N ASP A 149 -14.59 -2.96 10.62
CA ASP A 149 -15.78 -3.73 11.03
C ASP A 149 -17.01 -3.52 10.13
N GLN A 150 -16.77 -3.43 8.83
CA GLN A 150 -17.82 -3.39 7.80
C GLN A 150 -17.58 -4.53 6.81
N ASN A 151 -17.64 -4.25 5.50
CA ASN A 151 -17.31 -5.18 4.43
C ASN A 151 -16.56 -4.44 3.32
N ALA A 152 -15.80 -5.18 2.50
CA ALA A 152 -15.03 -4.58 1.42
C ALA A 152 -15.92 -3.95 0.33
N HIS A 153 -17.12 -4.49 0.13
CA HIS A 153 -18.11 -3.92 -0.77
C HIS A 153 -18.45 -2.46 -0.45
N THR A 154 -18.59 -2.12 0.83
CA THR A 154 -18.90 -0.75 1.27
C THR A 154 -17.76 0.20 0.93
N ALA A 155 -16.51 -0.27 1.02
CA ALA A 155 -15.35 0.49 0.57
C ALA A 155 -15.44 0.78 -0.94
N ILE A 156 -15.72 -0.24 -1.77
CA ILE A 156 -15.89 -0.09 -3.21
C ILE A 156 -17.03 0.88 -3.56
N GLU A 157 -18.21 0.75 -2.93
CA GLU A 157 -19.34 1.65 -3.19
C GLU A 157 -19.04 3.09 -2.81
N GLN A 158 -18.28 3.33 -1.73
CA GLN A 158 -17.81 4.67 -1.39
C GLN A 158 -16.94 5.25 -2.50
N THR A 159 -16.00 4.47 -3.06
CA THR A 159 -15.14 4.96 -4.15
C THR A 159 -15.91 5.33 -5.42
N LYS A 160 -16.97 4.60 -5.77
CA LYS A 160 -17.85 4.92 -6.91
C LYS A 160 -18.61 6.23 -6.73
N ASN A 161 -19.08 6.49 -5.51
CA ASN A 161 -19.85 7.70 -5.19
C ASN A 161 -18.98 8.95 -5.14
N THR A 162 -17.67 8.79 -4.95
CA THR A 162 -16.71 9.89 -5.07
C THR A 162 -16.28 10.04 -6.53
N LYS A 163 -16.28 11.25 -7.09
CA LYS A 163 -15.65 11.52 -8.41
C LYS A 163 -14.12 11.40 -8.36
N TYR A 164 -13.58 10.72 -7.35
CA TYR A 164 -12.16 10.65 -7.03
C TYR A 164 -11.37 9.96 -8.14
N ILE A 165 -11.93 8.92 -8.75
CA ILE A 165 -11.32 8.24 -9.92
C ILE A 165 -11.00 9.27 -11.03
N GLN A 166 -11.84 10.30 -11.22
CA GLN A 166 -11.68 11.29 -12.29
C GLN A 166 -10.39 12.12 -12.19
N GLN A 167 -9.78 12.26 -11.01
CA GLN A 167 -8.51 12.99 -10.89
C GLN A 167 -7.29 12.18 -11.36
N TYR A 168 -7.44 10.85 -11.42
CA TYR A 168 -6.41 9.93 -11.91
C TYR A 168 -6.64 9.56 -13.36
N VAL A 169 -7.89 9.62 -13.82
CA VAL A 169 -8.22 9.66 -15.25
C VAL A 169 -7.45 10.83 -15.89
N ARG A 170 -6.74 10.55 -17.01
CA ARG A 170 -5.80 11.47 -17.72
C ARG A 170 -4.36 11.53 -17.23
N GLN A 171 -3.97 10.77 -16.20
CA GLN A 171 -2.54 10.57 -15.90
C GLN A 171 -1.87 9.53 -16.81
N ASN A 172 -2.59 9.08 -17.86
CA ASN A 172 -2.16 8.04 -18.79
C ASN A 172 -1.81 6.72 -18.08
N LYS A 173 -2.43 6.45 -16.93
CA LYS A 173 -2.32 5.19 -16.17
C LYS A 173 -3.69 4.57 -16.01
N ASP A 174 -3.75 3.25 -16.15
CA ASP A 174 -4.93 2.47 -15.78
C ASP A 174 -5.02 2.43 -14.24
N ILE A 175 -6.19 2.10 -13.69
CA ILE A 175 -6.48 2.27 -12.27
C ILE A 175 -7.01 0.96 -11.69
N VAL A 176 -6.48 0.58 -10.53
CA VAL A 176 -7.02 -0.51 -9.71
C VAL A 176 -7.48 0.07 -8.39
N VAL A 177 -8.75 -0.12 -8.06
CA VAL A 177 -9.32 0.22 -6.77
C VAL A 177 -9.41 -1.04 -5.93
N ILE A 178 -8.90 -0.98 -4.70
CA ILE A 178 -8.93 -2.07 -3.73
C ILE A 178 -9.68 -1.57 -2.49
N GLY A 179 -10.87 -2.11 -2.25
CA GLY A 179 -11.61 -1.92 -1.01
C GLY A 179 -11.16 -2.98 -0.01
N ILE A 180 -10.75 -2.58 1.19
CA ILE A 180 -10.21 -3.48 2.21
C ILE A 180 -11.02 -3.35 3.49
N ASN A 181 -11.46 -4.47 4.05
CA ASN A 181 -12.05 -4.49 5.38
C ASN A 181 -11.07 -5.03 6.42
N PHE A 182 -10.93 -4.29 7.50
CA PHE A 182 -10.27 -4.73 8.71
C PHE A 182 -11.30 -5.26 9.72
N ASP A 183 -10.96 -6.38 10.34
CA ASP A 183 -11.78 -7.08 11.33
C ASP A 183 -11.12 -6.97 12.72
N SER A 184 -11.81 -6.30 13.65
CA SER A 184 -11.31 -6.05 15.00
C SER A 184 -11.16 -7.30 15.86
N ASP A 185 -11.99 -8.32 15.62
CA ASP A 185 -11.92 -9.59 16.34
C ASP A 185 -10.68 -10.38 15.90
N LYS A 186 -10.45 -10.46 14.58
CA LYS A 186 -9.28 -11.12 13.98
C LYS A 186 -8.00 -10.29 14.09
N ARG A 187 -8.14 -8.98 14.28
CA ARG A 187 -7.06 -7.98 14.29
C ARG A 187 -6.26 -7.98 12.98
N ASN A 188 -6.94 -8.29 11.88
CA ASN A 188 -6.32 -8.39 10.58
C ASN A 188 -7.34 -8.05 9.48
N PHE A 189 -6.87 -7.96 8.24
CA PHE A 189 -7.74 -7.94 7.08
C PHE A 189 -8.44 -9.28 6.95
N ASN A 190 -9.72 -9.25 6.56
CA ASN A 190 -10.52 -10.47 6.43
C ASN A 190 -11.29 -10.55 5.10
N ASP A 191 -11.34 -9.45 4.36
CA ASP A 191 -12.12 -9.30 3.14
C ASP A 191 -11.55 -8.15 2.31
N TYR A 192 -11.56 -8.32 0.99
CA TYR A 192 -11.20 -7.27 0.03
C TYR A 192 -11.95 -7.47 -1.28
N GLU A 193 -12.22 -6.36 -1.96
CA GLU A 193 -12.84 -6.33 -3.29
C GLU A 193 -12.04 -5.43 -4.22
N CYS A 194 -12.05 -5.75 -5.51
CA CYS A 194 -11.31 -5.01 -6.53
C CYS A 194 -12.22 -4.48 -7.63
N LYS A 195 -11.88 -3.30 -8.14
CA LYS A 195 -12.42 -2.73 -9.37
C LYS A 195 -11.30 -2.25 -10.28
N TYR A 196 -11.49 -2.43 -11.58
CA TYR A 196 -10.48 -2.16 -12.60
C TYR A 196 -11.01 -1.10 -13.55
N TYR A 197 -10.20 -0.10 -13.88
CA TYR A 197 -10.58 0.96 -14.81
C TYR A 197 -9.44 1.23 -15.79
N ASP A 198 -9.78 1.50 -17.04
CA ASP A 198 -8.80 2.00 -17.99
C ASP A 198 -8.39 3.45 -17.66
N PHE A 199 -7.35 3.95 -18.33
CA PHE A 199 -6.86 5.31 -18.19
C PHE A 199 -7.85 6.42 -18.60
N GLN A 200 -8.97 6.06 -19.22
CA GLN A 200 -10.08 6.94 -19.57
C GLN A 200 -11.21 6.91 -18.50
N GLY A 201 -11.12 6.00 -17.54
CA GLY A 201 -12.08 5.83 -16.45
C GLY A 201 -13.20 4.84 -16.76
N ASN A 202 -13.11 4.06 -17.83
CA ASN A 202 -14.09 3.02 -18.13
C ASN A 202 -13.81 1.78 -17.28
N GLU A 203 -14.85 1.23 -16.64
CA GLU A 203 -14.72 0.01 -15.84
C GLU A 203 -14.41 -1.20 -16.74
N ILE A 204 -13.45 -2.02 -16.33
CA ILE A 204 -13.09 -3.30 -16.93
C ILE A 204 -13.60 -4.41 -16.01
N SER A 205 -14.19 -5.46 -16.61
CA SER A 205 -15.01 -6.46 -15.89
C SER A 205 -14.29 -7.14 -14.74
N ASP A 206 -13.03 -7.51 -14.95
CA ASP A 206 -12.24 -8.35 -14.06
C ASP A 206 -10.74 -8.18 -14.32
N ARG A 207 -9.94 -8.85 -13.48
CA ARG A 207 -8.48 -8.82 -13.53
C ARG A 207 -7.91 -9.34 -14.85
N ASP A 208 -8.46 -10.41 -15.40
CA ASP A 208 -7.91 -11.05 -16.61
C ASP A 208 -8.15 -10.15 -17.82
N ALA A 209 -9.35 -9.58 -17.94
CA ALA A 209 -9.66 -8.55 -18.94
C ALA A 209 -8.77 -7.30 -18.79
N PHE A 210 -8.44 -6.92 -17.55
CA PHE A 210 -7.55 -5.80 -17.26
C PHE A 210 -6.10 -6.07 -17.71
N LEU A 211 -5.58 -7.26 -17.44
CA LEU A 211 -4.25 -7.68 -17.89
C LEU A 211 -4.16 -7.75 -19.42
N ASP A 212 -5.19 -8.28 -20.07
CA ASP A 212 -5.30 -8.31 -21.54
C ASP A 212 -5.29 -6.90 -22.14
N HIS A 213 -5.96 -5.94 -21.50
CA HIS A 213 -5.97 -4.53 -21.89
C HIS A 213 -4.56 -3.92 -21.77
N LEU A 214 -3.88 -4.12 -20.65
CA LEU A 214 -2.51 -3.63 -20.43
C LEU A 214 -1.53 -4.16 -21.49
N ASP A 215 -1.62 -5.44 -21.82
CA ASP A 215 -0.77 -6.08 -22.82
C ASP A 215 -1.00 -5.52 -24.23
N LYS A 216 -2.25 -5.30 -24.62
CA LYS A 216 -2.61 -4.66 -25.90
C LYS A 216 -2.05 -3.25 -25.97
N ARG A 217 -2.18 -2.47 -24.89
CA ARG A 217 -1.69 -1.09 -24.80
C ARG A 217 -0.17 -1.02 -24.93
N LYS A 218 0.56 -1.90 -24.25
CA LYS A 218 2.03 -2.00 -24.33
C LYS A 218 2.50 -2.34 -25.75
N LYS A 219 1.82 -3.26 -26.43
CA LYS A 219 2.12 -3.61 -27.84
C LYS A 219 1.92 -2.42 -28.77
N ASN A 220 0.85 -1.64 -28.60
CA ASN A 220 0.59 -0.45 -29.44
C ASN A 220 1.64 0.64 -29.24
N LEU A 221 2.02 0.95 -28.00
CA LEU A 221 3.09 1.91 -27.69
C LEU A 221 4.45 1.49 -28.30
N SER A 222 4.73 0.19 -28.35
CA SER A 222 5.97 -0.34 -28.95
C SER A 222 5.99 -0.33 -30.50
N ARG A 223 4.83 -0.17 -31.15
CA ARG A 223 4.72 -0.10 -32.62
C ARG A 223 4.89 1.32 -33.15
N ASP A 224 4.38 2.32 -32.42
CA ASP A 224 4.55 3.74 -32.76
C ASP A 224 6.01 4.19 -32.67
N THR A 225 6.78 3.64 -31.73
CA THR A 225 8.20 3.96 -31.54
C THR A 225 9.15 3.35 -32.58
N ARG A 226 8.67 2.48 -33.48
CA ARG A 226 9.48 1.86 -34.56
C ARG A 226 9.28 2.50 -35.93
N HIS A 227 8.31 3.41 -36.06
CA HIS A 227 7.97 4.10 -37.31
C HIS A 227 8.17 5.62 -37.25
N GLY A 228 8.81 6.12 -36.17
CA GLY A 228 9.15 7.52 -35.96
C GLY A 228 10.64 7.79 -36.08
#